data_AF-A0A9D9LBQ6-F1
#
_entry.id   AF-A0A9D9LBQ6-F1
#
_cell.length_a   1.000
_cell.length_b   1.000
_cell.length_c   1.000
_cell.angle_alpha   90.00
_cell.angle_beta   90.00
_cell.angle_gamma   90.00
#
_symmetry.space_group_name_H-M   'P 1'
#
loop_
_entity.id
_entity.type
_entity.pdbx_description
1 polymer ?
#
loop_
_entity_poly.entity_id
_entity_poly.type
_entity_poly.pdbx_seq_one_letter_code
_entity_poly.pdbx_strand_id
1 'polypeptide(L)' 'DYLSVDPISDIQKCAEEIRSFCIKDHRNFPSDQDCGCGLGEIDHYRLLHTVAFTGLKMPLCCENIFPP' A
#
# COMPACT_ATOMS: atom_id res chain seq x y z
N ASP A 1 -14.09 6.25 8.72
CA ASP A 1 -12.63 6.29 8.70
C ASP A 1 -12.17 5.56 7.45
N TYR A 2 -11.37 6.20 6.60
CA TYR A 2 -10.90 5.59 5.34
C TYR A 2 -9.65 4.73 5.58
N LEU A 3 -9.01 4.86 6.75
CA LEU A 3 -7.82 4.10 7.16
C LEU A 3 -8.08 2.60 7.30
N SER A 4 -9.34 2.19 7.47
CA SER A 4 -9.76 0.80 7.65
C SER A 4 -10.39 0.18 6.39
N VAL A 5 -10.35 0.88 5.26
CA VAL A 5 -10.92 0.41 3.99
C VAL A 5 -9.81 -0.25 3.16
N ASP A 6 -10.11 -1.42 2.59
CA ASP A 6 -9.19 -2.11 1.70
C ASP A 6 -8.96 -1.29 0.41
N PRO A 7 -7.73 -0.82 0.14
CA PRO A 7 -7.43 0.04 -1.00
C PRO A 7 -7.42 -0.69 -2.34
N ILE A 8 -7.47 -2.03 -2.35
CA ILE A 8 -7.33 -2.83 -3.59
C ILE A 8 -8.41 -2.45 -4.61
N SER A 9 -9.66 -2.25 -4.16
CA SER A 9 -10.76 -1.94 -5.08
C SER A 9 -10.61 -0.57 -5.75
N ASP A 10 -9.95 0.38 -5.09
CA ASP A 10 -9.72 1.71 -5.65
C ASP A 10 -8.53 1.71 -6.60
N ILE A 11 -7.46 0.99 -6.26
CA ILE A 11 -6.29 0.80 -7.14
C ILE A 11 -6.69 0.10 -8.44
N GLN A 12 -7.61 -0.86 -8.40
CA GLN A 12 -8.13 -1.52 -9.60
C GLN A 12 -8.85 -0.55 -10.56
N LYS A 13 -9.52 0.49 -10.04
CA LYS A 13 -10.23 1.48 -10.88
C LYS A 13 -9.29 2.42 -11.63
N CYS A 14 -8.10 2.66 -11.09
CA CYS A 14 -7.14 3.61 -11.65
C CYS A 14 -5.80 2.98 -12.03
N ALA A 15 -5.72 1.66 -12.17
CA ALA A 15 -4.47 0.92 -12.40
C ALA A 15 -3.65 1.45 -13.59
N GLU A 16 -4.33 1.88 -14.66
CA GLU A 16 -3.70 2.43 -15.86
C GLU A 16 -3.07 3.82 -15.66
N GLU A 17 -3.45 4.54 -14.61
CA GLU A 17 -3.00 5.89 -14.28
C GLU A 17 -1.85 5.90 -13.26
N ILE A 18 -1.65 4.78 -12.55
CA ILE A 18 -0.64 4.67 -11.51
C ILE A 18 0.76 4.69 -12.12
N ARG A 19 1.63 5.56 -11.60
CA ARG A 19 3.04 5.69 -12.03
C ARG A 19 4.06 5.55 -10.92
N SER A 20 3.64 5.60 -9.66
CA SER A 20 4.49 5.49 -8.47
C SER A 20 3.66 5.16 -7.24
N PHE A 21 4.27 4.60 -6.21
CA PHE A 21 3.64 4.40 -4.90
C PHE A 21 4.39 5.11 -3.78
N CYS A 22 3.63 5.76 -2.90
CA CYS A 22 4.05 6.11 -1.56
C CYS A 22 3.48 5.04 -0.62
N ILE A 23 4.32 4.10 -0.19
CA ILE A 23 3.94 2.93 0.58
C ILE A 23 3.92 3.30 2.06
N LYS A 24 2.78 3.10 2.69
CA LYS A 24 2.57 3.18 4.14
C LYS A 24 1.76 1.99 4.58
N ASP A 25 1.78 1.71 5.87
CA ASP A 25 0.96 0.65 6.44
C ASP A 25 0.39 1.06 7.79
N HIS A 26 -0.70 0.41 8.16
CA HIS A 26 -1.48 0.71 9.35
C HIS A 26 -2.06 -0.58 9.91
N ARG A 27 -2.16 -0.67 11.23
CA ARG A 27 -2.82 -1.78 11.92
C ARG A 27 -3.79 -1.24 12.95
N ASN A 28 -4.85 -1.99 13.19
CA ASN A 28 -5.83 -1.71 14.23
C ASN A 28 -5.59 -2.55 15.49
N PHE A 29 -4.76 -3.60 15.40
CA PHE A 29 -4.42 -4.49 16.51
C PHE A 29 -2.88 -4.63 16.68
N PRO A 30 -2.34 -4.57 17.91
CA PRO A 30 -3.02 -4.39 19.20
C PRO A 30 -3.49 -2.95 19.47
N SER A 31 -3.11 -2.00 18.62
CA SER A 31 -3.46 -0.58 18.68
C SER A 31 -3.63 -0.05 17.27
N ASP A 32 -4.53 0.92 17.11
CA ASP A 32 -4.66 1.79 15.95
C ASP A 32 -3.39 2.66 15.85
N GLN A 33 -2.54 2.35 14.88
CA GLN A 33 -1.31 3.09 14.62
C GLN A 33 -0.73 2.83 13.23
N ASP A 34 -0.05 3.84 12.70
CA ASP A 34 0.86 3.65 11.59
C ASP A 34 2.01 2.72 11.98
N CYS A 35 2.52 1.97 11.00
CA CYS A 35 3.61 1.02 11.20
C CYS A 35 4.46 0.88 9.93
N GLY A 36 5.56 0.14 10.04
CA GLY A 36 6.42 -0.16 8.90
C GLY A 36 5.67 -0.93 7.80
N CYS A 37 6.09 -0.72 6.55
CA CYS A 37 5.50 -1.41 5.39
C CYS A 37 5.52 -2.93 5.59
N GLY A 38 4.36 -3.58 5.48
CA GLY A 38 4.20 -5.02 5.66
C GLY A 38 4.04 -5.48 7.12
N LEU A 39 3.98 -4.55 8.08
CA LEU A 39 3.67 -4.85 9.49
C LEU A 39 2.21 -4.51 9.87
N GLY A 40 1.44 -3.98 8.92
CA GLY A 40 0.05 -3.63 9.10
C GLY A 40 -0.91 -4.60 8.43
N GLU A 41 -2.10 -4.10 8.09
CA GLU A 41 -3.22 -4.89 7.58
C GLU A 41 -3.30 -4.88 6.04
N ILE A 42 -2.52 -4.04 5.36
CA ILE A 42 -2.55 -3.93 3.90
C ILE A 42 -1.79 -5.11 3.26
N ASP A 43 -2.47 -5.88 2.41
CA ASP A 43 -1.84 -6.89 1.57
C ASP A 43 -1.12 -6.24 0.38
N HIS A 44 0.14 -5.88 0.61
CA HIS A 44 1.01 -5.23 -0.38
C HIS A 44 1.25 -6.10 -1.63
N TYR A 45 1.22 -7.44 -1.51
CA TYR A 45 1.41 -8.32 -2.66
C TYR A 45 0.22 -8.23 -3.61
N ARG A 46 -1.01 -8.32 -3.08
CA ARG A 46 -2.23 -8.16 -3.89
C ARG A 46 -2.34 -6.75 -4.46
N LEU A 47 -1.98 -5.75 -3.66
CA LEU A 47 -1.95 -4.36 -4.08
C LEU A 47 -1.04 -4.15 -5.29
N LEU A 48 0.23 -4.55 -5.18
CA LEU A 48 1.23 -4.38 -6.24
C LEU A 48 0.98 -5.30 -7.44
N HIS A 49 0.36 -6.47 -7.25
CA HIS A 49 0.00 -7.37 -8.34
C HIS A 49 -0.85 -6.68 -9.42
N THR A 50 -1.69 -5.72 -9.02
CA THR A 50 -2.55 -4.94 -9.94
C THR A 50 -1.76 -4.20 -11.02
N VAL A 51 -0.51 -3.85 -10.75
CA VAL A 51 0.35 -3.07 -11.65
C VAL A 51 1.65 -3.78 -12.05
N ALA A 52 1.95 -4.94 -11.43
CA ALA A 52 3.24 -5.64 -11.54
C ALA A 52 3.62 -6.05 -12.97
N PHE A 53 2.64 -6.30 -13.83
CA PHE A 53 2.86 -6.85 -15.18
C PHE A 53 2.59 -5.84 -16.30
N THR A 54 2.54 -4.56 -15.97
CA THR A 54 2.34 -3.47 -16.95
C THR A 54 3.60 -3.13 -17.76
N GLY A 55 4.77 -3.60 -17.33
CA GLY A 55 6.07 -3.24 -17.91
C GLY A 55 6.56 -1.84 -17.53
N LEU A 56 5.81 -1.10 -16.71
CA LEU A 56 6.18 0.23 -16.23
C LEU A 56 7.27 0.13 -15.16
N LYS A 57 8.29 1.00 -15.25
CA LYS A 57 9.23 1.22 -14.15
C LYS A 57 8.58 2.14 -13.14
N MET A 58 8.07 1.58 -12.04
CA MET A 58 7.38 2.34 -11.00
C MET A 58 8.30 2.59 -9.80
N PRO A 59 8.52 3.85 -9.40
CA PRO A 59 9.15 4.18 -8.13
C PRO A 59 8.28 3.71 -6.95
N LEU A 60 8.92 3.05 -5.98
CA LEU A 60 8.32 2.68 -4.70
C LEU A 60 9.06 3.45 -3.61
N CYS A 61 8.34 4.27 -2.86
CA CYS A 61 8.89 5.06 -1.76
C CYS A 61 8.19 4.66 -0.46
N CYS A 62 8.94 4.37 0.60
CA CYS A 62 8.32 4.24 1.93
C CYS A 62 7.98 5.65 2.44
N GLU A 63 6.71 5.91 2.73
CA GLU A 63 6.27 7.18 3.31
C GLU A 63 6.85 7.36 4.71
N ASN A 64 6.78 6.28 5.51
CA ASN A 64 7.23 6.27 6.89
C ASN A 64 8.31 5.20 7.10
N ILE A 65 9.36 5.57 7.82
CA ILE A 65 10.44 4.67 8.24
C ILE A 65 10.31 4.50 9.75
N PHE A 66 9.98 3.28 10.17
CA PHE A 66 9.86 2.92 11.57
C PHE A 66 11.07 2.09 12.01
N PRO A 67 11.54 2.24 13.26
CA PRO A 67 12.47 1.29 13.84
C PRO A 67 11.82 -0.11 13.92
N PRO A 68 12.62 -1.18 13.80
CA PRO A 68 12.15 -2.56 13.99
C PRO A 68 11.62 -2.82 15.41
#